data_AF-A0ABD3PYI3-F1
#
_entry.id   AF-A0ABD3PYI3-F1
#
_cell.length_a   1.000
_cell.length_b   1.000
_cell.length_c   1.000
_cell.angle_alpha   90.00
_cell.angle_beta   90.00
_cell.angle_gamma   90.00
#
_symmetry.space_group_name_H-M   'P 1'
#
loop_
_entity.id
_entity.type
_entity.pdbx_description
1 polymer ?
#
loop_
_entity_poly.entity_id
_entity_poly.type
_entity_poly.pdbx_seq_one_letter_code
_entity_poly.pdbx_strand_id
1 'polypeptide(L)'
;MDDDASVCREALLGPDAPPASITPPCDDADAAAGVIARDPSSSSSSSLAARDDSSRGGGARARMGAFALAIMVFFNASGGPFGVEPSIRAAGNMYAIVGFALMPLMWSLPECVMTYELSSAYPCDSGGVRFTEEAFGETWGLVVGYLGWISGVANTASLPCLLLSYVLGQFFPDAEAIDESVIEHYGLLVSITLIFAYVNYRGLDVVSSLVMVIFFVSMMPFFLMVILGIPKGE
;
A
#
# COMPACT_ATOMS: atom_id res chain seq x y z
N MET A 1 4.57 13.18 -38.91
CA MET A 1 4.92 12.50 -37.65
C MET A 1 6.30 12.90 -37.16
N ASP A 2 7.21 13.40 -38.01
CA ASP A 2 8.50 13.95 -37.59
C ASP A 2 8.50 15.47 -37.27
N ASP A 3 7.49 16.24 -37.70
CA ASP A 3 7.44 17.69 -37.47
C ASP A 3 7.03 18.12 -36.05
N ASP A 4 6.25 17.33 -35.31
CA ASP A 4 5.81 17.71 -33.96
C ASP A 4 6.91 17.56 -32.91
N ALA A 5 7.88 16.68 -33.16
CA ALA A 5 9.00 16.42 -32.26
C ALA A 5 10.09 17.49 -32.35
N SER A 6 10.25 18.16 -33.49
CA SER A 6 11.22 19.25 -33.67
C SER A 6 10.74 20.56 -33.03
N VAL A 7 9.44 20.87 -33.15
CA VAL A 7 8.83 22.08 -32.55
C VAL A 7 8.88 22.03 -31.02
N CYS A 8 8.64 20.86 -30.40
CA CYS A 8 8.80 20.70 -28.95
C CYS A 8 10.25 20.86 -28.48
N ARG A 9 11.22 20.54 -29.34
CA ARG A 9 12.64 20.61 -29.00
C ARG A 9 13.19 22.03 -29.10
N GLU A 10 12.69 22.83 -30.04
CA GLU A 10 13.00 24.26 -30.16
C GLU A 10 12.37 25.10 -29.04
N ALA A 11 11.18 24.72 -28.55
CA ALA A 11 10.51 25.42 -27.45
C ALA A 11 11.23 25.26 -26.09
N LEU A 12 12.01 24.19 -25.89
CA LEU A 12 12.72 23.90 -24.64
C LEU A 12 14.15 24.47 -24.59
N LEU A 13 14.72 24.89 -25.72
CA LEU A 13 16.12 25.35 -25.83
C LEU A 13 16.26 26.80 -26.29
N GLY A 14 15.14 27.52 -26.45
CA GLY A 14 15.13 28.93 -26.83
C GLY A 14 15.67 29.85 -25.73
N PRO A 15 16.30 30.99 -26.10
CA PRO A 15 16.93 31.93 -25.16
C PRO A 15 15.95 32.69 -24.24
N ASP A 16 14.64 32.49 -24.39
CA ASP A 16 13.56 33.08 -23.57
C ASP A 16 12.84 32.02 -22.71
N ALA A 17 13.55 31.00 -22.23
CA ALA A 17 13.01 30.03 -21.29
C ALA A 17 12.65 30.74 -19.96
N PRO A 18 11.37 30.75 -19.53
CA PRO A 18 11.02 31.25 -18.20
C PRO A 18 11.75 30.40 -17.15
N PRO A 19 12.21 30.99 -16.04
CA PRO A 19 12.91 30.24 -15.00
C PRO A 19 12.03 29.07 -14.59
N ALA A 20 12.62 27.87 -14.50
CA ALA A 20 11.96 26.62 -14.16
C ALA A 20 11.18 26.74 -12.84
N SER A 21 9.95 27.27 -12.91
CA SER A 21 8.91 27.01 -11.94
C SER A 21 8.46 25.59 -12.23
N ILE A 22 9.04 24.67 -11.47
CA ILE A 22 8.75 23.24 -11.43
C ILE A 22 7.32 23.10 -10.91
N THR A 23 6.34 23.31 -11.77
CA THR A 23 4.96 22.81 -11.65
C THR A 23 4.40 22.80 -13.07
N PRO A 24 4.16 21.61 -13.69
CA PRO A 24 2.76 21.20 -13.93
C PRO A 24 2.55 19.66 -14.03
N PRO A 25 1.31 19.10 -14.09
CA PRO A 25 -0.01 19.70 -13.89
C PRO A 25 -0.85 18.93 -12.84
N CYS A 26 -1.23 19.57 -11.72
CA CYS A 26 -2.48 19.19 -11.02
C CYS A 26 -3.65 20.08 -11.46
N ASP A 27 -3.40 21.25 -12.05
CA ASP A 27 -4.44 22.21 -12.44
C ASP A 27 -5.21 21.83 -13.73
N ASP A 28 -4.60 21.09 -14.66
CA ASP A 28 -5.23 20.78 -15.96
C ASP A 28 -6.27 19.65 -15.90
N ALA A 29 -6.26 18.82 -14.84
CA ALA A 29 -7.26 17.79 -14.65
C ALA A 29 -8.65 18.38 -14.32
N ASP A 30 -8.67 19.49 -13.57
CA ASP A 30 -9.90 20.22 -13.25
C ASP A 30 -10.34 21.15 -14.40
N ALA A 31 -9.39 21.72 -15.16
CA ALA A 31 -9.69 22.55 -16.33
C ALA A 31 -10.29 21.74 -17.51
N ALA A 32 -9.81 20.52 -17.76
CA ALA A 32 -10.38 19.63 -18.78
C ALA A 32 -11.79 19.15 -18.40
N ALA A 33 -12.08 18.97 -17.11
CA ALA A 33 -13.41 18.63 -16.61
C ALA A 33 -14.38 19.84 -16.68
N GLY A 34 -13.88 21.07 -16.44
CA GLY A 34 -14.67 22.29 -16.51
C GLY A 34 -15.01 22.79 -17.92
N VAL A 35 -14.20 22.45 -18.93
CA VAL A 35 -14.41 22.86 -20.33
C VAL A 35 -15.47 22.00 -21.05
N ILE A 36 -15.69 20.75 -20.62
CA ILE A 36 -16.73 19.88 -21.19
C ILE A 36 -18.14 20.25 -20.70
N ALA A 37 -18.27 21.08 -19.66
CA ALA A 37 -19.55 21.42 -19.01
C ALA A 37 -20.18 22.78 -19.42
N ARG A 38 -19.79 23.39 -20.55
CA ARG A 38 -20.46 24.60 -21.06
C ARG A 38 -21.33 24.29 -22.29
N ASP A 39 -22.56 23.86 -22.03
CA ASP A 39 -23.65 23.89 -23.02
C ASP A 39 -24.15 25.32 -23.22
N PRO A 40 -24.37 25.80 -24.47
CA PRO A 40 -25.07 27.04 -24.74
C PRO A 40 -26.50 26.73 -25.21
N SER A 41 -27.52 26.89 -24.34
CA SER A 41 -28.84 27.44 -24.73
C SER A 41 -29.91 27.34 -23.62
N SER A 42 -30.74 28.39 -23.56
CA SER A 42 -32.07 28.49 -22.94
C SER A 42 -32.14 28.45 -21.41
N SER A 43 -32.24 29.58 -20.71
CA SER A 43 -33.41 30.44 -20.48
C SER A 43 -34.39 29.95 -19.39
N SER A 44 -34.43 30.72 -18.31
CA SER A 44 -35.62 31.14 -17.56
C SER A 44 -36.14 30.33 -16.36
N SER A 45 -36.32 31.10 -15.27
CA SER A 45 -37.36 31.07 -14.23
C SER A 45 -37.31 30.03 -13.09
N SER A 46 -36.88 30.55 -11.92
CA SER A 46 -37.57 30.52 -10.60
C SER A 46 -38.16 29.22 -10.06
N SER A 47 -37.65 28.75 -8.92
CA SER A 47 -38.40 28.71 -7.64
C SER A 47 -37.57 28.04 -6.53
N LEU A 48 -37.63 28.63 -5.33
CA LEU A 48 -37.22 28.05 -4.06
C LEU A 48 -37.97 26.73 -3.82
N ALA A 49 -37.24 25.66 -3.52
CA ALA A 49 -37.70 24.62 -2.60
C ALA A 49 -36.49 23.81 -2.11
N ALA A 50 -36.30 23.81 -0.79
CA ALA A 50 -35.35 22.95 -0.10
C ALA A 50 -35.51 21.49 -0.54
N ARG A 51 -34.42 20.88 -1.00
CA ARG A 51 -34.32 19.45 -1.26
C ARG A 51 -32.96 18.94 -0.80
N ASP A 52 -33.04 18.17 0.26
CA ASP A 52 -32.18 17.03 0.61
C ASP A 52 -31.50 16.43 -0.63
N ASP A 53 -30.16 16.53 -0.71
CA ASP A 53 -29.37 15.91 -1.78
C ASP A 53 -28.61 14.72 -1.21
N SER A 54 -29.37 13.71 -0.80
CA SER A 54 -28.93 12.34 -0.99
C SER A 54 -28.96 12.04 -2.49
N SER A 55 -27.81 11.66 -3.04
CA SER A 55 -27.59 11.04 -4.36
C SER A 55 -27.60 11.95 -5.61
N ARG A 56 -26.43 12.51 -5.93
CA ARG A 56 -25.98 12.68 -7.32
C ARG A 56 -24.61 12.04 -7.52
N GLY A 57 -24.63 10.87 -8.16
CA GLY A 57 -23.47 10.23 -8.73
C GLY A 57 -22.86 11.09 -9.84
N GLY A 58 -21.73 11.70 -9.55
CA GLY A 58 -20.65 11.91 -10.51
C GLY A 58 -19.58 10.86 -10.20
N GLY A 59 -19.02 10.23 -11.23
CA GLY A 59 -18.17 9.02 -11.13
C GLY A 59 -16.99 9.17 -10.17
N ALA A 60 -17.22 8.91 -8.88
CA ALA A 60 -16.18 8.65 -7.92
C ALA A 60 -15.68 7.24 -8.18
N ARG A 61 -14.54 7.15 -8.86
CA ARG A 61 -13.66 5.97 -8.89
C ARG A 61 -13.74 5.30 -7.52
N ALA A 62 -14.13 4.02 -7.47
CA ALA A 62 -14.44 3.30 -6.24
C ALA A 62 -13.32 3.54 -5.20
N ARG A 63 -13.57 4.47 -4.27
CA ARG A 63 -12.64 4.77 -3.19
C ARG A 63 -12.74 3.58 -2.25
N MET A 64 -11.69 2.78 -2.20
CA MET A 64 -11.54 1.75 -1.19
C MET A 64 -11.83 2.39 0.16
N GLY A 65 -12.76 1.82 0.93
CA GLY A 65 -13.17 2.42 2.20
C GLY A 65 -11.95 2.62 3.09
N ALA A 66 -11.84 3.77 3.77
CA ALA A 66 -10.68 4.10 4.61
C ALA A 66 -10.35 2.98 5.62
N PHE A 67 -11.37 2.26 6.08
CA PHE A 67 -11.23 1.09 6.94
C PHE A 67 -10.54 -0.09 6.24
N ALA A 68 -10.94 -0.44 5.01
CA ALA A 68 -10.32 -1.50 4.23
C ALA A 68 -8.86 -1.15 3.88
N LEU A 69 -8.61 0.13 3.56
CA LEU A 69 -7.26 0.65 3.35
C LEU A 69 -6.41 0.51 4.63
N ALA A 70 -6.93 0.89 5.79
CA ALA A 70 -6.21 0.78 7.06
C ALA A 70 -5.86 -0.67 7.41
N ILE A 71 -6.78 -1.61 7.22
CA ILE A 71 -6.51 -3.05 7.44
C ILE A 71 -5.46 -3.55 6.44
N MET A 72 -5.55 -3.13 5.18
CA MET A 72 -4.58 -3.53 4.16
C MET A 72 -3.16 -3.02 4.49
N VAL A 73 -3.03 -1.76 4.93
CA VAL A 73 -1.77 -1.20 5.42
C VAL A 73 -1.30 -1.93 6.67
N PHE A 74 -2.20 -2.26 7.60
CA PHE A 74 -1.87 -3.03 8.80
C PHE A 74 -1.23 -4.38 8.46
N PHE A 75 -1.79 -5.15 7.53
CA PHE A 75 -1.19 -6.43 7.10
C PHE A 75 0.05 -6.26 6.23
N ASN A 76 0.20 -5.13 5.54
CA ASN A 76 1.41 -4.85 4.80
C ASN A 76 2.59 -4.53 5.73
N ALA A 77 2.35 -3.74 6.78
CA ALA A 77 3.35 -3.41 7.80
C ALA A 77 3.60 -4.57 8.78
N SER A 78 2.55 -5.33 9.09
CA SER A 78 2.62 -6.49 9.97
C SER A 78 2.96 -7.73 9.13
N GLY A 79 4.26 -7.94 8.87
CA GLY A 79 4.73 -9.31 8.69
C GLY A 79 4.30 -10.08 9.94
N GLY A 80 3.63 -11.22 9.79
CA GLY A 80 3.10 -11.97 10.94
C GLY A 80 4.17 -12.20 12.03
N PRO A 81 3.80 -12.64 13.26
CA PRO A 81 4.72 -12.77 14.40
C PRO A 81 5.78 -13.90 14.23
N PHE A 82 6.24 -14.14 13.02
CA PHE A 82 7.37 -14.97 12.67
C PHE A 82 8.64 -14.37 13.28
N GLY A 83 9.27 -15.11 14.19
CA GLY A 83 10.50 -14.68 14.85
C GLY A 83 10.33 -14.10 16.26
N VAL A 84 9.10 -13.90 16.76
CA VAL A 84 8.91 -13.45 18.15
C VAL A 84 9.40 -14.51 19.14
N GLU A 85 9.14 -15.78 18.87
CA GLU A 85 9.54 -16.92 19.72
C GLU A 85 11.08 -17.11 19.73
N PRO A 86 11.79 -17.16 18.57
CA PRO A 86 13.24 -17.09 18.56
C PRO A 86 13.82 -15.86 19.26
N SER A 87 13.20 -14.68 19.09
CA SER A 87 13.68 -13.43 19.70
C SER A 87 13.59 -13.46 21.22
N ILE A 88 12.46 -13.94 21.77
CA ILE A 88 12.29 -14.09 23.22
C ILE A 88 13.22 -15.17 23.77
N ARG A 89 13.40 -16.28 23.04
CA ARG A 89 14.31 -17.38 23.44
C ARG A 89 15.77 -16.92 23.50
N ALA A 90 16.19 -16.03 22.60
CA ALA A 90 17.56 -15.54 22.53
C ALA A 90 17.85 -14.38 23.51
N ALA A 91 16.96 -13.39 23.59
CA ALA A 91 17.19 -12.17 24.38
C ALA A 91 16.62 -12.22 25.81
N GLY A 92 15.70 -13.15 26.09
CA GLY A 92 14.94 -13.18 27.35
C GLY A 92 13.77 -12.20 27.36
N ASN A 93 12.81 -12.43 28.26
CA ASN A 93 11.51 -11.76 28.26
C ASN A 93 11.58 -10.23 28.41
N MET A 94 12.39 -9.71 29.33
CA MET A 94 12.46 -8.25 29.57
C MET A 94 13.09 -7.49 28.38
N TYR A 95 14.16 -8.01 27.80
CA TYR A 95 14.82 -7.36 26.67
C TYR A 95 13.96 -7.41 25.41
N ALA A 96 13.22 -8.51 25.19
CA ALA A 96 12.27 -8.60 24.09
C ALA A 96 11.17 -7.53 24.20
N ILE A 97 10.56 -7.36 25.39
CA ILE A 97 9.51 -6.35 25.59
C ILE A 97 10.04 -4.93 25.35
N VAL A 98 11.22 -4.60 25.89
CA VAL A 98 11.83 -3.28 25.67
C VAL A 98 12.16 -3.07 24.18
N GLY A 99 12.67 -4.09 23.50
CA GLY A 99 12.93 -4.03 22.05
C GLY A 99 11.67 -3.79 21.24
N PHE A 100 10.59 -4.53 21.51
CA PHE A 100 9.29 -4.35 20.86
C PHE A 100 8.64 -3.01 21.15
N ALA A 101 8.93 -2.38 22.30
CA ALA A 101 8.42 -1.06 22.63
C ALA A 101 9.23 0.06 21.96
N LEU A 102 10.57 -0.02 21.96
CA LEU A 102 11.44 1.04 21.46
C LEU A 102 11.54 1.08 19.93
N MET A 103 11.56 -0.09 19.28
CA MET A 103 11.73 -0.20 17.83
C MET A 103 10.67 0.57 17.02
N PRO A 104 9.36 0.44 17.26
CA PRO A 104 8.34 1.20 16.52
C PRO A 104 8.36 2.69 16.87
N LEU A 105 8.77 3.08 18.08
CA LEU A 105 8.88 4.49 18.47
C LEU A 105 10.04 5.18 17.75
N MET A 106 11.16 4.49 17.58
CA MET A 106 12.35 5.06 16.95
C MET A 106 12.25 5.08 15.43
N TRP A 107 11.53 4.11 14.82
CA TRP A 107 11.44 3.98 13.37
C TRP A 107 10.07 4.37 12.80
N SER A 108 8.99 3.77 13.29
CA SER A 108 7.66 3.95 12.69
C SER A 108 7.05 5.32 12.98
N LEU A 109 7.22 5.86 14.19
CA LEU A 109 6.72 7.20 14.52
C LEU A 109 7.25 8.30 13.59
N PRO A 110 8.57 8.47 13.37
CA PRO A 110 9.06 9.51 12.47
C PRO A 110 8.62 9.26 11.03
N GLU A 111 8.57 8.00 10.58
CA GLU A 111 8.08 7.65 9.24
C GLU A 111 6.60 8.06 9.04
N CYS A 112 5.75 7.80 10.04
CA CYS A 112 4.34 8.18 10.00
C CYS A 112 4.15 9.70 9.98
N VAL A 113 4.89 10.45 10.82
CA VAL A 113 4.78 11.92 10.84
C VAL A 113 5.26 12.52 9.52
N MET A 114 6.39 12.05 8.98
CA MET A 114 6.87 12.49 7.67
C MET A 114 5.83 12.22 6.58
N THR A 115 5.26 11.01 6.55
CA THR A 115 4.24 10.64 5.56
C THR A 115 2.97 11.47 5.71
N TYR A 116 2.57 11.80 6.93
CA TYR A 116 1.40 12.63 7.24
C TYR A 116 1.57 14.06 6.70
N GLU A 117 2.67 14.73 7.03
CA GLU A 117 2.96 16.10 6.57
C GLU A 117 2.99 16.15 5.03
N LEU A 118 3.63 15.17 4.42
CA LEU A 118 3.80 15.08 2.97
C LEU A 118 2.49 14.76 2.24
N SER A 119 1.67 13.86 2.80
CA SER A 119 0.34 13.54 2.26
C SER A 119 -0.63 14.72 2.36
N SER A 120 -0.44 15.62 3.33
CA SER A 120 -1.23 16.85 3.45
C SER A 120 -0.77 17.96 2.51
N ALA A 121 0.52 17.98 2.16
CA ALA A 121 1.11 18.95 1.24
C ALA A 121 0.76 18.68 -0.24
N TYR A 122 0.59 17.40 -0.62
CA TYR A 122 0.28 16.99 -1.99
C TYR A 122 -1.09 16.28 -2.07
N PRO A 123 -2.18 17.01 -2.36
CA PRO A 123 -3.54 16.45 -2.40
C PRO A 123 -3.85 15.63 -3.67
N CYS A 124 -2.94 15.60 -4.64
CA CYS A 124 -3.06 14.79 -5.85
C CYS A 124 -2.56 13.35 -5.58
N ASP A 125 -3.08 12.33 -6.28
CA ASP A 125 -2.60 10.94 -6.22
C ASP A 125 -1.10 10.86 -6.60
N SER A 126 -0.23 11.02 -5.60
CA SER A 126 1.21 11.14 -5.74
C SER A 126 1.87 10.14 -4.81
N GLY A 127 2.65 9.22 -5.39
CA GLY A 127 3.39 8.22 -4.62
C GLY A 127 4.64 8.80 -3.97
N GLY A 128 5.24 8.05 -3.03
CA GLY A 128 6.44 8.48 -2.30
C GLY A 128 7.62 8.90 -3.17
N VAL A 129 7.72 8.35 -4.40
CA VAL A 129 8.74 8.73 -5.39
C VAL A 129 8.59 10.19 -5.84
N ARG A 130 7.36 10.66 -6.06
CA ARG A 130 7.10 12.02 -6.53
C ARG A 130 7.48 13.07 -5.48
N PHE A 131 7.36 12.74 -4.20
CA PHE A 131 7.79 13.63 -3.13
C PHE A 131 9.31 13.80 -3.12
N THR A 132 10.05 12.72 -3.40
CA THR A 132 11.51 12.77 -3.48
C THR A 132 12.01 13.45 -4.75
N GLU A 133 11.27 13.32 -5.86
CA GLU A 133 11.55 14.06 -7.10
C GLU A 133 11.41 15.57 -6.90
N GLU A 134 10.35 16.01 -6.21
CA GLU A 134 10.12 17.43 -5.94
C GLU A 134 11.16 18.01 -4.94
N ALA A 135 11.55 17.24 -3.92
CA ALA A 135 12.47 17.71 -2.90
C ALA A 135 13.96 17.67 -3.32
N PHE A 136 14.37 16.63 -4.05
CA PHE A 136 15.80 16.36 -4.34
C PHE A 136 16.12 16.28 -5.84
N GLY A 137 15.11 16.37 -6.72
CA GLY A 137 15.25 16.25 -8.16
C GLY A 137 15.03 14.82 -8.69
N GLU A 138 14.90 14.72 -10.02
CA GLU A 138 14.51 13.49 -10.74
C GLU A 138 15.41 12.28 -10.46
N THR A 139 16.73 12.50 -10.32
CA THR A 139 17.69 11.40 -10.12
C THR A 139 17.50 10.69 -8.77
N TRP A 140 17.23 11.44 -7.71
CA TRP A 140 17.00 10.88 -6.38
C TRP A 140 15.64 10.21 -6.26
N GLY A 141 14.64 10.71 -6.97
CA GLY A 141 13.36 10.03 -7.16
C GLY A 141 13.52 8.63 -7.73
N LEU A 142 14.26 8.50 -8.84
CA LEU A 142 14.54 7.20 -9.46
C LEU A 142 15.28 6.25 -8.51
N VAL A 143 16.27 6.75 -7.75
CA VAL A 143 17.00 5.93 -6.77
C VAL A 143 16.06 5.41 -5.68
N VAL A 144 15.26 6.29 -5.08
CA VAL A 144 14.33 5.91 -4.01
C VAL A 144 13.25 4.96 -4.53
N GLY A 145 12.71 5.21 -5.72
CA GLY A 145 11.75 4.32 -6.37
C GLY A 145 12.34 2.94 -6.67
N TYR A 146 13.58 2.89 -7.17
CA TYR A 146 14.28 1.63 -7.44
C TYR A 146 14.58 0.83 -6.16
N LEU A 147 15.04 1.51 -5.11
CA LEU A 147 15.28 0.89 -3.80
C LEU A 147 13.98 0.36 -3.17
N GLY A 148 12.89 1.13 -3.27
CA GLY A 148 11.56 0.71 -2.83
C GLY A 148 11.06 -0.51 -3.60
N TRP A 149 11.29 -0.56 -4.91
CA TRP A 149 10.94 -1.71 -5.74
C TRP A 149 11.73 -2.97 -5.34
N ILE A 150 13.05 -2.87 -5.13
CA ILE A 150 13.87 -4.00 -4.66
C ILE A 150 13.35 -4.51 -3.30
N SER A 151 13.05 -3.59 -2.37
CA SER A 151 12.48 -3.95 -1.06
C SER A 151 11.14 -4.68 -1.20
N GLY A 152 10.28 -4.21 -2.10
CA GLY A 152 9.00 -4.85 -2.39
C GLY A 152 9.16 -6.27 -2.98
N VAL A 153 10.12 -6.47 -3.88
CA VAL A 153 10.45 -7.79 -4.44
C VAL A 153 10.99 -8.72 -3.35
N ALA A 154 11.92 -8.24 -2.52
CA ALA A 154 12.49 -9.03 -1.42
C ALA A 154 11.41 -9.46 -0.41
N ASN A 155 10.49 -8.55 -0.06
CA ASN A 155 9.37 -8.86 0.82
C ASN A 155 8.43 -9.91 0.20
N THR A 156 8.04 -9.73 -1.07
CA THR A 156 7.13 -10.63 -1.78
C THR A 156 7.74 -12.02 -2.00
N ALA A 157 9.06 -12.13 -2.12
CA ALA A 157 9.76 -13.40 -2.23
C ALA A 157 9.87 -14.13 -0.86
N SER A 158 9.96 -13.39 0.23
CA SER A 158 10.16 -13.95 1.57
C SER A 158 8.89 -14.56 2.16
N LEU A 159 7.71 -13.97 1.90
CA LEU A 159 6.44 -14.42 2.50
C LEU A 159 6.02 -15.85 2.09
N PRO A 160 6.08 -16.26 0.81
CA PRO A 160 5.79 -17.63 0.41
C PRO A 160 6.78 -18.65 0.98
N CYS A 161 8.05 -18.26 1.11
CA CYS A 161 9.09 -19.09 1.72
C CYS A 161 8.78 -19.39 3.18
N LEU A 162 8.45 -18.36 3.97
CA LEU A 162 8.07 -18.52 5.37
C LEU A 162 6.79 -19.33 5.55
N LEU A 163 5.79 -19.10 4.70
CA LEU A 163 4.54 -19.85 4.72
C LEU A 163 4.78 -21.34 4.46
N LEU A 164 5.63 -21.66 3.47
CA LEU A 164 6.00 -23.02 3.14
C LEU A 164 6.70 -23.72 4.31
N SER A 165 7.71 -23.09 4.89
CA SER A 165 8.43 -23.64 6.05
C SER A 165 7.50 -23.94 7.22
N TYR A 166 6.51 -23.07 7.47
CA TYR A 166 5.54 -23.28 8.54
C TYR A 166 4.56 -24.42 8.25
N VAL A 167 4.02 -24.48 7.02
CA VAL A 167 3.05 -25.53 6.63
C VAL A 167 3.70 -26.91 6.68
N LEU A 168 4.93 -27.05 6.17
CA LEU A 168 5.68 -28.31 6.23
C LEU A 168 5.95 -28.72 7.67
N GLY A 169 6.48 -27.81 8.50
CA GLY A 169 6.84 -28.11 9.89
C GLY A 169 5.64 -28.49 10.78
N GLN A 170 4.45 -27.95 10.53
CA GLN A 170 3.28 -28.17 11.38
C GLN A 170 2.36 -29.30 10.91
N PHE A 171 2.14 -29.44 9.60
CA PHE A 171 1.15 -30.39 9.06
C PHE A 171 1.76 -31.68 8.53
N PHE A 172 3.04 -31.68 8.15
CA PHE A 172 3.71 -32.84 7.59
C PHE A 172 5.06 -33.08 8.29
N PRO A 173 5.07 -33.52 9.56
CA PRO A 173 6.31 -33.83 10.27
C PRO A 173 7.12 -34.96 9.61
N ASP A 174 6.48 -35.86 8.85
CA ASP A 174 7.15 -36.91 8.07
C ASP A 174 7.65 -36.43 6.69
N ALA A 175 7.40 -35.17 6.31
CA ALA A 175 7.84 -34.58 5.05
C ALA A 175 9.27 -34.02 5.08
N GLU A 176 10.08 -34.37 6.07
CA GLU A 176 11.54 -34.14 6.02
C GLU A 176 12.15 -34.73 4.72
N ALA A 177 11.54 -35.77 4.14
CA ALA A 177 11.90 -36.32 2.84
C ALA A 177 11.67 -35.36 1.64
N ILE A 178 10.74 -34.40 1.76
CA ILE A 178 10.47 -33.37 0.73
C ILE A 178 11.56 -32.28 0.76
N ASP A 179 12.26 -32.13 1.89
CA ASP A 179 13.38 -31.19 2.00
C ASP A 179 14.66 -31.74 1.34
N GLU A 180 14.79 -33.08 1.22
CA GLU A 180 15.87 -33.70 0.45
C GLU A 180 15.66 -33.61 -1.08
N SER A 181 14.41 -33.59 -1.54
CA SER A 181 14.06 -33.46 -2.96
C SER A 181 13.93 -32.00 -3.36
N VAL A 182 15.07 -31.39 -3.72
CA VAL A 182 15.19 -29.99 -4.21
C VAL A 182 14.07 -29.60 -5.20
N ILE A 183 13.68 -30.51 -6.10
CA ILE A 183 12.67 -30.27 -7.13
C ILE A 183 11.26 -30.12 -6.53
N GLU A 184 10.91 -30.91 -5.52
CA GLU A 184 9.56 -30.90 -4.92
C GLU A 184 9.39 -29.66 -4.03
N HIS A 185 10.42 -29.29 -3.27
CA HIS A 185 10.43 -28.07 -2.48
C HIS A 185 10.24 -26.81 -3.36
N TYR A 186 11.06 -26.67 -4.41
CA TYR A 186 10.93 -25.53 -5.33
C TYR A 186 9.63 -25.57 -6.14
N GLY A 187 9.16 -26.75 -6.53
CA GLY A 187 7.87 -26.92 -7.22
C GLY A 187 6.71 -26.45 -6.36
N LEU A 188 6.71 -26.77 -5.06
CA LEU A 188 5.66 -26.35 -4.15
C LEU A 188 5.72 -24.85 -3.87
N LEU A 189 6.93 -24.28 -3.69
CA LEU A 189 7.14 -22.84 -3.54
C LEU A 189 6.66 -22.03 -4.77
N VAL A 190 6.94 -22.53 -5.97
CA VAL A 190 6.47 -21.89 -7.22
C VAL A 190 4.95 -21.99 -7.33
N SER A 191 4.37 -23.14 -7.00
CA SER A 191 2.91 -23.34 -7.10
C SER A 191 2.15 -22.41 -6.15
N ILE A 192 2.57 -22.28 -4.89
CA ILE A 192 1.94 -21.37 -3.93
C ILE A 192 2.08 -19.91 -4.34
N THR A 193 3.26 -19.53 -4.86
CA THR A 193 3.51 -18.17 -5.37
C THR A 193 2.63 -17.86 -6.58
N LEU A 194 2.44 -18.82 -7.50
CA LEU A 194 1.57 -18.67 -8.67
C LEU A 194 0.10 -18.49 -8.26
N ILE A 195 -0.36 -19.21 -7.25
CA ILE A 195 -1.72 -19.07 -6.69
C ILE A 195 -1.90 -17.66 -6.11
N PHE A 196 -0.94 -17.18 -5.32
CA PHE A 196 -0.98 -15.81 -4.80
C PHE A 196 -0.95 -14.77 -5.93
N ALA A 197 -0.09 -14.95 -6.93
CA ALA A 197 -0.05 -14.08 -8.10
C ALA A 197 -1.43 -14.03 -8.79
N TYR A 198 -2.08 -15.18 -8.99
CA TYR A 198 -3.42 -15.26 -9.57
C TYR A 198 -4.47 -14.49 -8.77
N VAL A 199 -4.43 -14.57 -7.43
CA VAL A 199 -5.32 -13.78 -6.57
C VAL A 199 -5.04 -12.28 -6.72
N ASN A 200 -3.78 -11.87 -6.83
CA ASN A 200 -3.42 -10.46 -7.08
C ASN A 200 -3.91 -9.98 -8.46
N TYR A 201 -3.93 -10.85 -9.47
CA TYR A 201 -4.48 -10.52 -10.79
C TYR A 201 -6.00 -10.29 -10.79
N ARG A 202 -6.75 -10.84 -9.83
CA ARG A 202 -8.21 -10.66 -9.72
C ARG A 202 -8.62 -9.26 -9.25
N GLY A 203 -7.66 -8.42 -8.85
CA GLY A 203 -7.88 -7.02 -8.53
C GLY A 203 -7.96 -6.71 -7.03
N LEU A 204 -7.71 -5.45 -6.69
CA LEU A 204 -7.61 -4.94 -5.32
C LEU A 204 -8.90 -5.06 -4.51
N ASP A 205 -10.06 -5.00 -5.17
CA ASP A 205 -11.36 -5.12 -4.50
C ASP A 205 -11.58 -6.52 -3.91
N VAL A 206 -11.10 -7.56 -4.60
CA VAL A 206 -11.18 -8.94 -4.10
C VAL A 206 -10.18 -9.15 -2.97
N VAL A 207 -8.95 -8.65 -3.13
CA VAL A 207 -7.89 -8.77 -2.12
C VAL A 207 -8.29 -8.09 -0.81
N SER A 208 -8.84 -6.88 -0.87
CA SER A 208 -9.28 -6.15 0.33
C SER A 208 -10.41 -6.87 1.08
N SER A 209 -11.35 -7.50 0.36
CA SER A 209 -12.40 -8.32 0.97
C SER A 209 -11.83 -9.56 1.67
N LEU A 210 -10.90 -10.28 1.03
CA LEU A 210 -10.23 -11.44 1.63
C LEU A 210 -9.44 -11.05 2.88
N VAL A 211 -8.73 -9.93 2.82
CA VAL A 211 -7.95 -9.40 3.95
C VAL A 211 -8.85 -9.05 5.14
N MET A 212 -10.04 -8.49 4.92
CA MET A 212 -11.01 -8.27 5.99
C MET A 212 -11.45 -9.58 6.67
N VAL A 213 -11.69 -10.64 5.89
CA VAL A 213 -12.04 -11.96 6.47
C VAL A 213 -10.88 -12.52 7.29
N ILE A 214 -9.65 -12.47 6.75
CA ILE A 214 -8.44 -12.95 7.43
C ILE A 214 -8.20 -12.16 8.72
N PHE A 215 -8.46 -10.86 8.74
CA PHE A 215 -8.39 -10.02 9.94
C PHE A 215 -9.22 -10.60 11.07
N PHE A 216 -10.53 -10.79 10.83
CA PHE A 216 -11.44 -11.30 11.86
C PHE A 216 -11.07 -12.70 12.32
N VAL A 217 -10.68 -13.58 11.39
CA VAL A 217 -10.25 -14.95 11.73
C VAL A 217 -8.97 -14.92 12.58
N SER A 218 -7.99 -14.08 12.25
CA SER A 218 -6.73 -13.99 12.99
C SER A 218 -6.87 -13.34 14.36
N MET A 219 -7.80 -12.39 14.51
CA MET A 219 -8.08 -11.71 15.79
C MET A 219 -8.95 -12.54 16.73
N MET A 220 -9.77 -13.45 16.19
CA MET A 220 -10.65 -14.32 16.97
C MET A 220 -9.94 -15.06 18.13
N PRO A 221 -8.81 -15.77 17.94
CA PRO A 221 -8.12 -16.45 19.03
C PRO A 221 -7.59 -15.50 20.11
N PHE A 222 -7.14 -14.29 19.74
CA PHE A 222 -6.70 -13.29 20.71
C PHE A 222 -7.86 -12.78 21.55
N PHE A 223 -9.00 -12.47 20.93
CA PHE A 223 -10.20 -12.09 21.66
C PHE A 223 -10.69 -13.20 22.57
N LEU A 224 -10.67 -14.46 22.11
CA LEU A 224 -11.00 -15.60 22.96
C LEU A 224 -10.04 -15.72 24.15
N MET A 225 -8.73 -15.60 23.94
CA MET A 225 -7.73 -15.62 25.01
C MET A 225 -7.93 -14.48 26.01
N VAL A 226 -8.26 -13.26 25.56
CA VAL A 226 -8.54 -12.12 26.45
C VAL A 226 -9.83 -12.38 27.24
N ILE A 227 -10.91 -12.83 26.59
CA ILE A 227 -12.19 -13.10 27.26
C ILE A 227 -12.05 -14.25 28.26
N LEU A 228 -11.38 -15.34 27.88
CA LEU A 228 -11.10 -16.48 28.75
C LEU A 228 -10.06 -16.16 29.83
N GLY A 229 -9.21 -15.17 29.59
CA GLY A 229 -8.22 -14.59 30.50
C GLY A 229 -8.80 -13.55 31.47
N ILE A 230 -10.09 -13.22 31.33
CA ILE A 230 -10.90 -12.53 32.32
C ILE A 230 -11.74 -13.54 33.16
N PRO A 231 -11.20 -14.61 33.78
CA PRO A 231 -11.94 -15.32 34.81
C PRO A 231 -11.64 -14.67 36.17
N LYS A 232 -12.70 -14.06 36.70
CA LYS A 232 -13.04 -13.88 38.11
C LYS A 232 -11.92 -13.35 39.01
N GLY A 233 -12.04 -12.06 39.34
CA GLY A 233 -11.51 -11.58 40.61
C GLY A 233 -12.06 -12.43 41.75
N GLU A 234 -11.22 -13.33 42.24
CA GLU A 234 -11.20 -13.82 43.61
C GLU A 234 -9.99 -13.19 44.31
#